data_AF-A0A3A9W0U6-F1
#
_entry.id   AF-A0A3A9W0U6-F1
#
_cell.length_a   1.000
_cell.length_b   1.000
_cell.length_c   1.000
_cell.angle_alpha   90.00
_cell.angle_beta   90.00
_cell.angle_gamma   90.00
#
_symmetry.space_group_name_H-M   'P 1'
#
loop_
_entity.id
_entity.type
_entity.pdbx_description
1 polymer ?
#
loop_
_entity_poly.entity_id
_entity_poly.type
_entity_poly.pdbx_seq_one_letter_code
_entity_poly.pdbx_strand_id
1 'polypeptide(L)'
;MKVSLKEVKLYNRIMKNLYYVKHLRLLINLLLICVVFASCHSYKAIELSDTEIQLNKKYKITTTKYQNKKMVVKDFNDSEILVEIDKKDEKIARSEIKEMKSRKFSYIKTFVVTPVTYMVSGVGLVFLALAVR
;
A
#
# COMPACT_ATOMS: atom_id res chain seq x y z
N MET A 1 -19.20 46.71 -31.28
CA MET A 1 -19.10 45.23 -31.39
C MET A 1 -19.81 44.60 -30.18
N LYS A 2 -21.07 44.15 -30.31
CA LYS A 2 -21.83 43.56 -29.18
C LYS A 2 -21.58 42.05 -29.17
N VAL A 3 -20.70 41.58 -28.30
CA VAL A 3 -20.52 40.14 -28.06
C VAL A 3 -21.81 39.60 -27.46
N SER A 4 -22.42 38.60 -28.11
CA SER A 4 -23.70 38.03 -27.69
C SER A 4 -23.55 37.36 -26.32
N LEU A 5 -24.48 37.63 -25.41
CA LEU A 5 -24.51 37.08 -24.05
C LEU A 5 -24.50 35.52 -24.03
N LYS A 6 -24.92 34.88 -25.13
CA LYS A 6 -24.80 33.44 -25.36
C LYS A 6 -23.34 32.99 -25.55
N GLU A 7 -22.54 33.73 -26.30
CA GLU A 7 -21.12 33.45 -26.55
C GLU A 7 -20.32 33.48 -25.24
N VAL A 8 -20.57 34.49 -24.39
CA VAL A 8 -19.90 34.63 -23.08
C VAL A 8 -20.27 33.47 -22.15
N LYS A 9 -21.55 33.06 -22.13
CA LYS A 9 -22.01 31.90 -21.33
C LYS A 9 -21.42 30.58 -21.84
N LEU A 10 -21.29 30.42 -23.15
CA LEU A 10 -20.70 29.24 -23.76
C LEU A 10 -19.20 29.16 -23.42
N TYR A 11 -18.47 30.26 -23.57
CA TYR A 11 -17.05 30.35 -23.21
C TYR A 11 -16.81 30.02 -21.73
N ASN A 12 -17.59 30.59 -20.81
CA ASN A 12 -17.45 30.30 -19.38
C ASN A 12 -17.76 28.83 -19.05
N ARG A 13 -18.71 28.21 -19.74
CA ARG A 13 -19.04 26.78 -19.59
C ARG A 13 -17.89 25.89 -20.08
N ILE A 14 -17.31 26.21 -21.23
CA ILE A 14 -16.16 25.49 -21.80
C ILE A 14 -14.96 25.60 -20.86
N MET A 15 -14.64 26.81 -20.39
CA MET A 15 -13.53 27.05 -19.46
C MET A 15 -13.71 26.31 -18.14
N LYS A 16 -14.93 26.26 -17.59
CA LYS A 16 -15.24 25.51 -16.38
C LYS A 16 -15.06 24.00 -16.57
N ASN A 17 -15.51 23.45 -17.71
CA ASN A 17 -15.28 22.04 -18.04
C ASN A 17 -13.79 21.74 -18.25
N LEU A 18 -13.05 22.61 -18.93
CA LEU A 18 -11.61 22.45 -19.15
C LEU A 18 -10.84 22.43 -17.82
N TYR A 19 -11.21 23.33 -16.91
CA TYR A 19 -10.68 23.39 -15.55
C TYR A 19 -11.00 22.11 -14.77
N TYR A 20 -12.25 21.63 -14.84
CA TYR A 20 -12.67 20.40 -14.16
C TYR A 20 -11.93 19.16 -14.68
N VAL A 21 -11.79 19.03 -16.01
CA VAL A 21 -11.04 17.93 -16.63
C VAL A 21 -9.56 17.97 -16.23
N LYS A 22 -8.94 19.16 -16.20
CA LYS A 22 -7.56 19.32 -15.73
C LYS A 22 -7.40 18.89 -14.27
N HIS A 23 -8.32 19.33 -13.40
CA HIS A 23 -8.31 19.00 -11.98
C HIS A 23 -8.59 17.51 -11.73
N LEU A 24 -9.49 16.90 -12.49
CA LEU A 24 -9.80 15.47 -12.44
C LEU A 24 -8.61 14.61 -12.86
N ARG A 25 -7.88 15.01 -13.91
CA ARG A 25 -6.66 14.33 -14.36
C ARG A 25 -5.57 14.34 -13.29
N LEU A 26 -5.40 15.47 -12.60
CA LEU A 26 -4.46 15.58 -11.49
C LEU A 26 -4.83 14.63 -10.34
N LEU A 27 -6.11 14.57 -9.97
CA LEU A 27 -6.60 13.68 -8.92
C LEU A 27 -6.40 12.20 -9.28
N ILE A 28 -6.65 11.82 -10.53
CA ILE A 28 -6.41 10.45 -11.01
C ILE A 28 -4.92 10.09 -10.92
N ASN A 29 -4.02 10.99 -11.36
CA ASN A 29 -2.58 10.76 -11.26
C ASN A 29 -2.11 10.62 -9.80
N LEU A 30 -2.63 11.46 -8.91
CA LEU A 30 -2.32 11.38 -7.48
C LEU A 30 -2.82 10.05 -6.87
N LEU A 31 -4.02 9.61 -7.26
CA LEU A 31 -4.59 8.33 -6.82
C LEU A 31 -3.72 7.16 -7.27
N LEU A 32 -3.28 7.16 -8.54
CA LEU A 32 -2.39 6.13 -9.08
C LEU A 32 -1.07 6.04 -8.29
N ILE A 33 -0.47 7.19 -7.98
CA ILE A 33 0.76 7.26 -7.17
C ILE A 33 0.52 6.66 -5.76
N CYS A 34 -0.59 6.99 -5.11
CA CYS A 34 -0.95 6.42 -3.80
C CYS A 34 -1.14 4.89 -3.84
N VAL A 35 -1.78 4.37 -4.90
CA VAL A 35 -1.99 2.92 -5.06
C VAL A 35 -0.66 2.17 -5.25
N VAL A 36 0.28 2.74 -6.00
CA VAL A 36 1.62 2.16 -6.19
C VAL A 36 2.39 2.10 -4.87
N PHE A 37 2.34 3.17 -4.06
CA PHE A 37 3.00 3.20 -2.75
C PHE A 37 2.37 2.24 -1.72
N ALA A 38 1.07 1.94 -1.83
CA ALA A 38 0.41 0.98 -0.93
C ALA A 38 0.94 -0.47 -1.06
N SER A 39 1.50 -0.83 -2.22
CA SER A 39 2.04 -2.18 -2.46
C SER A 39 3.43 -2.41 -1.83
N CYS A 40 4.11 -1.35 -1.38
CA CYS A 40 5.53 -1.38 -1.00
C CYS A 40 5.83 -1.88 0.42
N HIS A 41 4.96 -2.71 0.99
CA HIS A 41 5.20 -3.31 2.30
C HIS A 41 5.77 -4.71 2.17
N SER A 42 6.83 -5.00 2.94
CA SER A 42 7.39 -6.34 3.09
C SER A 42 7.14 -6.87 4.49
N TYR A 43 7.00 -8.18 4.61
CA TYR A 43 7.02 -8.85 5.90
C TYR A 43 8.43 -9.34 6.17
N LYS A 44 9.01 -8.94 7.31
CA LYS A 44 10.31 -9.41 7.77
C LYS A 44 10.08 -10.34 8.95
N ALA A 45 10.70 -11.52 8.92
CA ALA A 45 10.79 -12.36 10.12
C ALA A 45 11.51 -11.58 11.22
N ILE A 46 10.98 -11.68 12.42
CA ILE A 46 11.55 -11.11 13.64
C ILE A 46 11.72 -12.24 14.64
N GLU A 47 12.70 -12.10 15.51
CA GLU A 47 12.89 -13.06 16.59
C GLU A 47 11.84 -12.82 17.67
N LEU A 48 11.51 -13.86 18.44
CA LEU A 48 10.56 -13.75 19.53
C LEU A 48 11.13 -13.05 20.79
N SER A 49 12.24 -12.32 20.67
CA SER A 49 12.83 -11.57 21.77
C SER A 49 12.02 -10.32 22.10
N ASP A 50 11.91 -10.00 23.39
CA ASP A 50 11.10 -8.90 23.92
C ASP A 50 11.49 -7.53 23.34
N THR A 51 12.75 -7.38 22.92
CA THR A 51 13.28 -6.14 22.35
C THR A 51 12.79 -5.84 20.94
N GLU A 52 12.36 -6.85 20.16
CA GLU A 52 11.87 -6.64 18.78
C GLU A 52 10.34 -6.51 18.68
N ILE A 53 9.63 -6.90 19.73
CA ILE A 53 8.16 -6.96 19.75
C ILE A 53 7.59 -5.65 20.31
N GLN A 54 6.71 -5.02 19.54
CA GLN A 54 6.04 -3.78 19.91
C GLN A 54 4.58 -4.07 20.20
N LEU A 55 4.09 -3.61 21.35
CA LEU A 55 2.69 -3.72 21.73
C LEU A 55 1.79 -2.89 20.81
N ASN A 56 0.52 -3.29 20.72
CA ASN A 56 -0.53 -2.73 19.87
C ASN A 56 -0.18 -2.65 18.38
N LYS A 57 0.77 -3.48 17.93
CA LYS A 57 1.18 -3.56 16.53
C LYS A 57 0.70 -4.84 15.89
N LYS A 58 0.41 -4.76 14.58
CA LYS A 58 -0.05 -5.89 13.78
C LYS A 58 1.12 -6.72 13.26
N TYR A 59 1.09 -8.01 13.57
CA TYR A 59 2.06 -9.00 13.12
C TYR A 59 1.38 -10.09 12.29
N LYS A 60 2.17 -10.75 11.46
CA LYS A 60 1.77 -11.98 10.79
C LYS A 60 2.36 -13.13 11.58
N ILE A 61 1.53 -13.92 12.23
CA ILE A 61 1.95 -14.97 13.15
C ILE A 61 1.55 -16.32 12.54
N THR A 62 2.49 -17.26 12.55
CA THR A 62 2.27 -18.65 12.21
C THR A 62 2.42 -19.47 13.49
N THR A 63 1.35 -20.16 13.87
CA THR A 63 1.31 -21.07 15.01
C THR A 63 1.04 -22.50 14.54
N THR A 64 0.95 -23.44 15.48
CA THR A 64 0.44 -24.80 15.23
C THR A 64 -0.98 -24.79 14.66
N LYS A 65 -1.84 -23.88 15.13
CA LYS A 65 -3.25 -23.75 14.74
C LYS A 65 -3.49 -22.80 13.56
N TYR A 66 -2.70 -21.73 13.44
CA TYR A 66 -2.94 -20.66 12.47
C TYR A 66 -1.77 -20.49 11.51
N GLN A 67 -2.06 -20.49 10.21
CA GLN A 67 -1.08 -20.23 9.17
C GLN A 67 -1.10 -18.74 8.80
N ASN A 68 0.02 -18.02 9.00
CA ASN A 68 0.22 -16.68 8.45
C ASN A 68 -0.91 -15.66 8.81
N LYS A 69 -1.57 -15.82 9.96
CA LYS A 69 -2.73 -15.01 10.36
C LYS A 69 -2.25 -13.65 10.87
N LYS A 70 -2.99 -12.59 10.55
CA LYS A 70 -2.70 -11.23 11.02
C LYS A 70 -3.32 -11.04 12.39
N MET A 71 -2.51 -10.69 13.39
CA MET A 71 -2.93 -10.54 14.78
C MET A 71 -2.32 -9.26 15.36
N VAL A 72 -2.99 -8.62 16.32
CA VAL A 72 -2.43 -7.48 17.05
C VAL A 72 -1.91 -7.97 18.39
N VAL A 73 -0.63 -7.76 18.69
CA VAL A 73 -0.06 -8.14 19.98
C VAL A 73 -0.46 -7.09 21.01
N LYS A 74 -1.23 -7.46 22.02
CA LYS A 74 -1.68 -6.56 23.10
C LYS A 74 -0.76 -6.63 24.31
N ASP A 75 -0.29 -7.82 24.62
CA ASP A 75 0.61 -8.08 25.75
C ASP A 75 1.54 -9.25 25.43
N PHE A 76 2.66 -9.30 26.13
CA PHE A 76 3.72 -10.25 25.88
C PHE A 76 4.44 -10.61 27.18
N ASN A 77 4.42 -11.89 27.54
CA ASN A 77 5.08 -12.45 28.71
C ASN A 77 6.04 -13.58 28.31
N ASP A 78 6.81 -14.08 29.27
CA ASP A 78 7.81 -15.13 29.03
C ASP A 78 7.24 -16.41 28.42
N SER A 79 6.01 -16.77 28.80
CA SER A 79 5.36 -18.03 28.44
C SER A 79 4.31 -17.90 27.34
N GLU A 80 3.66 -16.74 27.25
CA GLU A 80 2.45 -16.53 26.45
C GLU A 80 2.37 -15.13 25.85
N ILE A 81 1.67 -15.02 24.72
CA ILE A 81 1.35 -13.75 24.08
C ILE A 81 -0.17 -13.55 24.09
N LEU A 82 -0.61 -12.33 24.40
CA LEU A 82 -2.01 -11.94 24.25
C LEU A 82 -2.18 -11.25 22.90
N VAL A 83 -3.03 -11.81 22.05
CA VAL A 83 -3.28 -11.28 20.71
C VAL A 83 -4.75 -11.02 20.46
N GLU A 84 -5.03 -9.97 19.70
CA GLU A 84 -6.36 -9.73 19.13
C GLU A 84 -6.45 -10.34 17.73
N ILE A 85 -7.43 -11.22 17.55
CA ILE A 85 -7.78 -11.88 16.29
C ILE A 85 -9.28 -11.67 16.06
N ASP A 86 -9.63 -11.05 14.94
CA ASP A 86 -11.03 -10.84 14.54
C ASP A 86 -11.89 -10.20 15.66
N LYS A 87 -11.32 -9.19 16.36
CA LYS A 87 -11.89 -8.46 17.53
C LYS A 87 -12.07 -9.28 18.81
N LYS A 88 -11.46 -10.46 18.89
CA LYS A 88 -11.44 -11.29 20.10
C LYS A 88 -10.01 -11.43 20.59
N ASP A 89 -9.87 -11.49 21.90
CA ASP A 89 -8.58 -11.72 22.54
C ASP A 89 -8.36 -13.22 22.72
N GLU A 90 -7.21 -13.70 22.26
CA GLU A 90 -6.76 -15.09 22.37
C GLU A 90 -5.35 -15.09 22.98
N LYS A 91 -5.12 -16.00 23.92
CA LYS A 91 -3.80 -16.26 24.48
C LYS A 91 -3.15 -17.38 23.68
N ILE A 92 -1.89 -17.19 23.29
CA ILE A 92 -1.13 -18.18 22.51
C ILE A 92 0.18 -18.43 23.25
N ALA A 93 0.48 -19.70 23.53
CA ALA A 93 1.75 -20.08 24.14
C ALA A 93 2.92 -19.80 23.18
N ARG A 94 4.04 -19.30 23.70
CA ARG A 94 5.25 -19.01 22.90
C ARG A 94 5.75 -20.25 22.16
N SER A 95 5.64 -21.42 22.78
CA SER A 95 6.00 -22.72 22.20
C SER A 95 5.17 -23.11 20.97
N GLU A 96 3.97 -22.55 20.80
CA GLU A 96 3.12 -22.80 19.63
C GLU A 96 3.48 -21.90 18.44
N ILE A 97 4.24 -20.82 18.68
CA ILE A 97 4.60 -19.85 17.64
C ILE A 97 5.81 -20.37 16.87
N LYS A 98 5.59 -20.68 15.60
CA LYS A 98 6.65 -21.13 14.69
C LYS A 98 7.38 -19.97 14.05
N GLU A 99 6.65 -18.91 13.71
CA GLU A 99 7.21 -17.77 13.00
C GLU A 99 6.40 -16.50 13.27
N MET A 100 7.08 -15.39 13.48
CA MET A 100 6.47 -14.07 13.65
C MET A 100 7.09 -13.08 12.68
N LYS A 101 6.25 -12.36 11.92
CA LYS A 101 6.69 -11.36 10.95
C LYS A 101 6.10 -10.00 11.24
N SER A 102 6.97 -9.00 11.29
CA SER A 102 6.55 -7.60 11.34
C SER A 102 6.34 -7.06 9.94
N ARG A 103 5.33 -6.18 9.78
CA ARG A 103 5.17 -5.41 8.54
C ARG A 103 6.18 -4.26 8.56
N LYS A 104 7.06 -4.19 7.56
CA LYS A 104 8.02 -3.10 7.36
C LYS A 104 7.81 -2.48 5.98
N PHE A 105 7.84 -1.16 5.90
CA PHE A 105 7.89 -0.49 4.60
C PHE A 105 9.24 -0.78 3.95
N SER A 106 9.24 -1.18 2.68
CA SER A 106 10.46 -1.57 1.98
C SER A 106 10.91 -0.43 1.05
N TYR A 107 11.76 0.45 1.57
CA TYR A 107 12.30 1.59 0.82
C TYR A 107 12.99 1.17 -0.48
N ILE A 108 13.71 0.04 -0.48
CA ILE A 108 14.39 -0.47 -1.68
C ILE A 108 13.37 -0.88 -2.75
N LYS A 109 12.29 -1.60 -2.36
CA LYS A 109 11.23 -1.95 -3.31
C LYS A 109 10.59 -0.68 -3.91
N THR A 110 10.35 0.32 -3.08
CA THR A 110 9.73 1.59 -3.48
C THR A 110 10.60 2.45 -4.39
N PHE A 111 11.84 2.74 -3.97
CA PHE A 111 12.68 3.75 -4.60
C PHE A 111 13.62 3.18 -5.66
N VAL A 112 13.82 1.87 -5.69
CA VAL A 112 14.72 1.21 -6.64
C VAL A 112 13.94 0.28 -7.57
N VAL A 113 13.25 -0.72 -7.01
CA VAL A 113 12.63 -1.77 -7.84
C VAL A 113 11.47 -1.22 -8.69
N THR A 114 10.54 -0.49 -8.08
CA THR A 114 9.39 0.07 -8.79
C THR A 114 9.77 1.01 -9.95
N PRO A 115 10.64 2.04 -9.79
CA PRO A 115 11.00 2.89 -10.91
C PRO A 115 11.75 2.14 -12.02
N VAL A 116 12.61 1.18 -11.69
CA VAL A 116 13.34 0.37 -12.68
C VAL A 116 12.37 -0.48 -13.51
N THR A 117 11.39 -1.15 -12.89
CA THR A 117 10.42 -1.97 -13.63
C THR A 117 9.52 -1.13 -14.54
N TYR A 118 9.14 0.08 -14.11
CA TYR A 118 8.39 1.01 -14.96
C TYR A 118 9.23 1.55 -16.13
N MET A 119 10.52 1.83 -15.93
CA MET A 119 11.41 2.22 -17.02
C MET A 119 11.57 1.11 -18.06
N VAL A 120 11.85 -0.13 -17.63
CA VAL A 120 12.04 -1.26 -18.55
C VAL A 120 10.73 -1.60 -19.28
N SER A 121 9.60 -1.65 -18.58
CA SER A 121 8.30 -1.93 -19.20
C SER A 121 7.84 -0.80 -20.13
N GLY A 122 8.07 0.47 -19.76
CA GLY A 122 7.79 1.61 -20.62
C GLY A 122 8.59 1.59 -21.92
N VAL A 123 9.91 1.32 -21.85
CA VAL A 123 10.77 1.18 -23.03
C VAL A 123 10.35 -0.04 -23.87
N GLY A 124 10.02 -1.17 -23.24
CA GLY A 124 9.53 -2.37 -23.91
C GLY A 124 8.22 -2.14 -24.68
N LEU A 125 7.27 -1.42 -24.10
CA LEU A 125 6.00 -1.07 -24.77
C LEU A 125 6.23 -0.15 -25.97
N VAL A 126 7.17 0.79 -25.87
CA VAL A 126 7.54 1.67 -26.99
C VAL A 126 8.20 0.87 -28.11
N PHE A 127 9.15 -0.01 -27.80
CA PHE A 127 9.77 -0.89 -28.79
C PHE A 127 8.77 -1.82 -29.46
N LEU A 128 7.85 -2.42 -28.70
CA LEU A 128 6.79 -3.27 -29.24
C LEU A 128 5.87 -2.49 -30.18
N ALA A 129 5.46 -1.27 -29.81
CA ALA A 129 4.63 -0.41 -30.64
C ALA A 129 5.33 0.03 -31.93
N LEU A 130 6.66 0.16 -31.91
CA LEU A 130 7.47 0.43 -33.11
C LEU A 130 7.66 -0.82 -33.98
N ALA A 131 7.74 -2.02 -33.38
CA ALA A 131 7.91 -3.27 -34.11
C ALA A 131 6.61 -3.80 -34.75
N VAL A 132 5.44 -3.40 -34.24
CA VAL A 132 4.11 -3.74 -34.78
C VAL A 132 3.68 -2.76 -35.90
N ARG A 133 4.47 -1.71 -36.14
CA ARG A 133 4.23 -0.70 -37.17
C ARG A 133 5.00 -1.01 -38.45
#